data_AF-A0AA45RTJ2-F1
#
_entry.id   AF-A0AA45RTJ2-F1
#
_cell.length_a   1.000
_cell.length_b   1.000
_cell.length_c   1.000
_cell.angle_alpha   90.00
_cell.angle_beta   90.00
_cell.angle_gamma   90.00
#
_symmetry.space_group_name_H-M   'P 1'
#
loop_
_entity.id
_entity.type
_entity.pdbx_description
1 polymer ?
#
loop_
_entity_poly.entity_id
_entity_poly.type
_entity_poly.pdbx_seq_one_letter_code
_entity_poly.pdbx_strand_id
1 'polypeptide(L)'
;MGTYERRFNYLAKVPQLLIDDFGLKPLRPPEDEDFHDLIAERYERTATVLTSNLDLEEWGAAFPANKMIAAATLDRLRHGAYKIELDGDSYRSLKPASEKSRPPAAKTGRPGAS
;
A
#
# COMPACT_ATOMS: atom_id res chain seq x y z
N MET A 1 1.98 -22.95 -21.88
CA MET A 1 1.84 -21.60 -21.29
C MET A 1 2.87 -21.47 -20.19
N GLY A 2 3.75 -20.47 -20.28
CA GLY A 2 4.79 -20.24 -19.28
C GLY A 2 4.21 -19.82 -17.92
N THR A 3 4.98 -19.98 -16.84
CA THR A 3 4.56 -19.55 -15.49
C THR A 3 4.25 -18.06 -15.44
N TYR A 4 5.01 -17.23 -16.16
CA TYR A 4 4.77 -15.79 -16.32
C TYR A 4 3.41 -15.52 -16.98
N GLU A 5 3.18 -16.05 -18.18
CA GLU A 5 1.93 -15.85 -18.93
C GLU A 5 0.70 -16.25 -18.12
N ARG A 6 0.79 -17.36 -17.38
CA ARG A 6 -0.30 -17.82 -16.51
C ARG A 6 -0.60 -16.82 -15.40
N ARG A 7 0.43 -16.26 -14.75
CA ARG A 7 0.27 -15.24 -13.70
C ARG A 7 -0.24 -13.93 -14.25
N PHE A 8 0.30 -13.47 -15.37
CA PHE A 8 -0.17 -12.27 -16.06
C PHE A 8 -1.65 -12.38 -16.40
N ASN A 9 -2.06 -13.47 -17.07
CA ASN A 9 -3.47 -13.70 -17.42
C ASN A 9 -4.38 -13.76 -16.20
N TYR A 10 -3.91 -14.35 -15.10
CA TYR A 10 -4.66 -14.37 -13.85
C TYR A 10 -4.85 -12.95 -13.28
N LEU A 11 -3.77 -12.18 -13.14
CA LEU A 11 -3.80 -10.81 -12.62
C LEU A 11 -4.57 -9.86 -13.54
N ALA A 12 -4.53 -10.07 -14.85
CA ALA A 12 -5.27 -9.25 -15.81
C ALA A 12 -6.79 -9.48 -15.74
N LYS A 13 -7.23 -10.69 -15.39
CA LYS A 13 -8.65 -11.09 -15.46
C LYS A 13 -9.37 -11.18 -14.12
N VAL A 14 -8.65 -11.14 -13.00
CA VAL A 14 -9.30 -11.14 -11.68
C VAL A 14 -10.24 -9.93 -11.57
N PRO A 15 -11.48 -10.10 -11.05
CA PRO A 15 -12.46 -9.01 -11.01
C PRO A 15 -11.99 -7.77 -10.24
N GLN A 16 -11.21 -8.00 -9.18
CA GLN A 16 -10.62 -6.95 -8.37
C GLN A 16 -9.14 -7.27 -8.10
N LEU A 17 -8.26 -6.31 -8.39
CA LEU A 17 -6.84 -6.37 -8.09
C LEU A 17 -6.48 -5.24 -7.14
N LEU A 18 -5.84 -5.56 -6.02
CA LEU A 18 -5.29 -4.60 -5.08
C LEU A 18 -3.77 -4.59 -5.24
N ILE A 19 -3.20 -3.41 -5.45
CA ILE A 19 -1.75 -3.20 -5.54
C ILE A 19 -1.39 -2.22 -4.44
N ASP A 20 -0.56 -2.69 -3.52
CA ASP A 20 -0.19 -1.96 -2.31
C ASP A 20 1.16 -1.25 -2.48
N ASP A 21 1.35 -0.13 -1.78
CA ASP A 21 2.61 0.64 -1.71
C ASP A 21 3.20 1.04 -3.08
N PHE A 22 2.34 1.47 -4.02
CA PHE A 22 2.81 1.93 -5.33
C PHE A 22 3.75 3.13 -5.21
N GLY A 23 4.85 3.09 -5.94
CA GLY A 23 5.86 4.16 -5.96
C GLY A 23 6.82 4.14 -4.77
N LEU A 24 6.71 3.19 -3.82
CA LEU A 24 7.66 3.04 -2.73
C LEU A 24 9.10 2.79 -3.23
N LYS A 25 9.24 2.06 -4.33
CA LYS A 25 10.50 1.88 -5.06
C LYS A 25 10.26 2.13 -6.55
N PRO A 26 11.24 2.72 -7.26
CA PRO A 26 11.14 2.85 -8.70
C PRO A 26 11.12 1.47 -9.37
N LEU A 27 10.28 1.33 -10.38
CA LEU A 27 10.24 0.17 -11.27
C LEU A 27 11.51 0.15 -12.13
N ARG A 28 12.08 -1.04 -12.32
CA ARG A 28 13.25 -1.26 -13.18
C ARG A 28 12.88 -2.17 -14.34
N PRO A 29 13.42 -1.98 -15.55
CA PRO A 29 13.14 -2.88 -16.65
C PRO A 29 13.41 -4.36 -16.30
N PRO A 30 12.49 -5.29 -16.64
CA PRO A 30 11.24 -5.09 -17.41
C PRO A 30 9.98 -4.81 -16.55
N GLU A 31 10.12 -4.53 -15.24
CA GLU A 31 9.00 -4.34 -14.31
C GLU A 31 8.06 -3.18 -14.71
N ASP A 32 8.59 -2.13 -15.34
CA ASP A 32 7.83 -0.99 -15.85
C ASP A 32 6.94 -1.35 -17.04
N GLU A 33 7.47 -2.12 -17.99
CA GLU A 33 6.72 -2.68 -19.12
C GLU A 33 5.67 -3.69 -18.64
N ASP A 34 6.05 -4.62 -17.76
CA ASP A 34 5.11 -5.60 -17.19
C ASP A 34 3.93 -4.93 -16.47
N PHE A 35 4.22 -3.88 -15.70
CA PHE A 35 3.18 -3.12 -15.00
C PHE A 35 2.30 -2.35 -15.98
N HIS A 36 2.90 -1.72 -17.01
CA HIS A 36 2.15 -1.04 -18.06
C HIS A 36 1.17 -1.98 -18.76
N ASP A 37 1.64 -3.15 -19.19
CA ASP A 37 0.83 -4.14 -19.90
C ASP A 37 -0.31 -4.65 -19.02
N LEU A 38 -0.05 -4.88 -17.74
CA LEU A 38 -1.09 -5.29 -16.79
C LEU A 38 -2.16 -4.20 -16.64
N ILE A 39 -1.77 -2.93 -16.47
CA ILE A 39 -2.72 -1.82 -16.36
C ILE A 39 -3.49 -1.63 -17.66
N ALA A 40 -2.82 -1.73 -18.81
CA ALA A 40 -3.45 -1.62 -20.12
C ALA A 40 -4.50 -2.71 -20.36
N GLU A 41 -4.22 -3.96 -19.99
CA GLU A 41 -5.17 -5.08 -20.12
C GLU A 41 -6.33 -4.99 -19.12
N ARG A 42 -6.16 -4.32 -17.98
CA ARG A 42 -7.22 -4.12 -16.98
C ARG A 42 -8.09 -2.90 -17.22
N TYR A 43 -7.56 -1.89 -17.92
CA TYR A 43 -8.21 -0.62 -18.19
C TYR A 43 -9.61 -0.81 -18.81
N GLU A 44 -10.62 -0.17 -18.20
CA GLU A 44 -12.05 -0.24 -18.56
C GLU A 44 -12.66 -1.66 -18.58
N ARG A 45 -11.98 -2.68 -18.01
CA ARG A 45 -12.42 -4.07 -18.02
C ARG A 45 -12.66 -4.66 -16.63
N THR A 46 -11.76 -4.39 -15.69
CA THR A 46 -11.85 -4.91 -14.31
C THR A 46 -11.37 -3.86 -13.30
N ALA A 47 -11.78 -3.98 -12.04
CA ALA A 47 -11.49 -2.97 -11.02
C ALA A 47 -10.06 -3.10 -10.49
N THR A 48 -9.33 -2.00 -10.38
CA THR A 48 -8.00 -1.95 -9.76
C THR A 48 -8.02 -0.93 -8.63
N VAL A 49 -7.53 -1.33 -7.46
CA VAL A 49 -7.32 -0.46 -6.31
C VAL A 49 -5.82 -0.33 -6.10
N LEU A 50 -5.36 0.91 -5.97
CA LEU A 50 -3.97 1.24 -5.72
C LEU A 50 -3.87 1.95 -4.37
N THR A 51 -2.86 1.62 -3.58
CA THR A 51 -2.45 2.45 -2.45
C THR A 51 -1.08 3.06 -2.76
N SER A 52 -0.84 4.27 -2.28
CA SER A 52 0.45 4.94 -2.41
C SER A 52 0.61 5.93 -1.26
N ASN A 53 1.85 6.12 -0.82
CA ASN A 53 2.23 7.20 0.09
C ASN A 53 2.72 8.45 -0.67
N LEU A 54 2.66 8.43 -2.00
CA LEU A 54 3.05 9.55 -2.86
C LEU A 54 1.80 10.27 -3.36
N ASP A 55 1.93 11.59 -3.48
CA ASP A 55 0.94 12.39 -4.19
C ASP A 55 0.90 12.00 -5.67
N LEU A 56 -0.26 12.20 -6.33
CA LEU A 56 -0.43 11.80 -7.73
C LEU A 56 0.62 12.46 -8.62
N GLU A 57 0.96 13.70 -8.37
CA GLU A 57 1.95 14.48 -9.10
C GLU A 57 3.34 13.83 -9.07
N GLU A 58 3.64 13.05 -8.02
CA GLU A 58 4.92 12.39 -7.80
C GLU A 58 4.99 10.99 -8.42
N TRP A 59 3.85 10.39 -8.81
CA TRP A 59 3.81 9.02 -9.33
C TRP A 59 4.66 8.80 -10.59
N GLY A 60 4.98 9.85 -11.34
CA GLY A 60 5.92 9.78 -12.45
C GLY A 60 7.31 9.26 -12.05
N ALA A 61 7.73 9.50 -10.79
CA ALA A 61 9.01 9.04 -10.27
C ALA A 61 9.10 7.51 -10.14
N ALA A 62 7.96 6.80 -10.15
CA ALA A 62 7.93 5.33 -10.15
C ALA A 62 8.51 4.73 -11.45
N PHE A 63 8.60 5.49 -12.53
CA PHE A 63 9.06 5.05 -13.86
C PHE A 63 10.29 5.86 -14.32
N PRO A 64 11.46 5.71 -13.67
CA PRO A 64 12.62 6.54 -13.98
C PRO A 64 13.20 6.28 -15.38
N ALA A 65 13.03 5.06 -15.92
CA ALA A 65 13.63 4.64 -17.18
C ALA A 65 12.83 5.09 -18.41
N ASN A 66 11.50 5.10 -18.33
CA ASN A 66 10.63 5.34 -19.48
C ASN A 66 9.46 6.28 -19.16
N LYS A 67 9.68 7.59 -19.39
CA LYS A 67 8.67 8.64 -19.15
C LYS A 67 7.42 8.49 -20.02
N MET A 68 7.54 7.89 -21.20
CA MET A 68 6.40 7.69 -22.10
C MET A 68 5.48 6.60 -21.56
N ILE A 69 6.05 5.47 -21.12
CA ILE A 69 5.31 4.41 -20.41
C ILE A 69 4.67 4.97 -19.14
N ALA A 70 5.42 5.79 -18.38
CA ALA A 70 4.90 6.45 -17.18
C ALA A 70 3.62 7.23 -17.49
N ALA A 71 3.68 8.16 -18.45
CA ALA A 71 2.54 8.99 -18.82
C ALA A 71 1.34 8.15 -19.27
N ALA A 72 1.56 7.16 -20.14
CA ALA A 72 0.51 6.30 -20.67
C ALA A 72 -0.14 5.42 -19.58
N THR A 73 0.64 4.96 -18.60
CA THR A 73 0.13 4.13 -17.50
C THR A 73 -0.65 4.97 -16.50
N LEU A 74 -0.10 6.13 -16.13
CA LEU A 74 -0.73 7.04 -15.17
C LEU A 74 -2.03 7.64 -15.72
N ASP A 75 -2.10 7.94 -17.01
CA ASP A 75 -3.32 8.37 -17.68
C ASP A 75 -4.45 7.34 -17.52
N ARG A 76 -4.18 6.07 -17.82
CA ARG A 76 -5.14 4.95 -17.65
C ARG A 76 -5.57 4.75 -16.20
N LEU A 77 -4.63 4.85 -15.26
CA LEU A 77 -4.94 4.75 -13.84
C LEU A 77 -5.84 5.90 -13.36
N ARG A 78 -5.72 7.10 -13.94
CA ARG A 78 -6.43 8.30 -13.48
C ARG A 78 -7.78 8.52 -14.15
N HIS A 79 -7.92 8.18 -15.43
CA HIS A 79 -9.07 8.57 -16.24
C HIS A 79 -10.43 8.25 -15.59
N GLY A 80 -10.57 7.06 -14.97
CA GLY A 80 -11.80 6.66 -14.28
C GLY A 80 -11.68 6.49 -12.76
N ALA A 81 -10.61 6.98 -12.13
CA ALA A 81 -10.34 6.68 -10.73
C ALA A 81 -11.10 7.58 -9.76
N TYR A 82 -11.51 6.97 -8.64
CA TYR A 82 -11.89 7.69 -7.43
C TYR A 82 -10.64 7.87 -6.56
N LYS A 83 -10.25 9.12 -6.31
CA LYS A 83 -9.15 9.46 -5.39
C LYS A 83 -9.69 9.54 -3.96
N ILE A 84 -9.08 8.78 -3.05
CA ILE A 84 -9.33 8.89 -1.61
C ILE A 84 -8.01 9.26 -0.96
N GLU A 85 -7.94 10.48 -0.43
CA GLU A 85 -6.81 10.94 0.38
C GLU A 85 -7.06 10.53 1.83
N LEU A 86 -6.06 9.88 2.44
CA LEU A 86 -6.10 9.48 3.83
C LEU A 86 -5.10 10.36 4.59
N ASP A 87 -5.57 11.02 5.64
CA ASP A 87 -4.76 11.85 6.52
C ASP A 87 -4.92 11.38 7.98
N GLY A 88 -3.94 11.72 8.81
CA GLY A 88 -3.90 11.41 10.24
C GLY A 88 -2.68 10.59 10.66
N ASP A 89 -2.59 10.37 11.97
CA ASP A 89 -1.46 9.68 12.58
C ASP A 89 -1.36 8.21 12.18
N SER A 90 -0.14 7.71 12.13
CA SER A 90 0.10 6.29 11.88
C SER A 90 -0.49 5.41 12.99
N TYR A 91 -1.35 4.49 12.59
CA TYR A 91 -1.92 3.45 13.46
C TYR A 91 -0.89 2.43 13.94
N ARG A 92 0.35 2.43 13.42
CA ARG A 92 1.41 1.49 13.80
C ARG A 92 2.09 1.84 15.13
N SER A 93 1.84 3.04 15.66
CA SER A 93 2.31 3.42 17.00
C SER A 93 1.78 2.43 18.03
N LEU A 94 2.69 1.75 18.73
CA LEU A 94 2.34 0.85 19.83
C LEU A 94 1.44 1.63 20.79
N LYS A 95 0.22 1.13 21.05
CA LYS A 95 -0.58 1.61 22.19
C LYS A 95 0.38 1.68 23.39
N PRO A 96 0.49 2.81 24.11
CA PRO A 96 1.28 2.84 25.33
C PRO A 96 0.79 1.65 26.16
N ALA A 97 1.71 0.76 26.53
CA ALA A 97 1.40 -0.41 27.32
C ALA A 97 0.51 0.08 28.46
N SER A 98 -0.74 -0.40 28.52
CA SER A 98 -1.65 -0.05 29.60
C SER A 98 -0.86 -0.17 30.89
N GLU A 99 -0.67 0.93 31.61
CA GLU A 99 -0.07 0.90 32.94
C GLU A 99 -0.86 -0.13 33.73
N LYS A 100 -0.27 -1.31 33.91
CA LYS A 100 -0.86 -2.36 34.72
C LYS A 100 -1.05 -1.74 36.09
N SER A 101 -2.32 -1.64 36.49
CA SER A 101 -2.80 -1.31 37.81
C SER A 101 -1.85 -1.90 38.87
N ARG A 102 -1.01 -1.04 39.43
CA ARG A 102 -0.14 -1.39 40.55
C ARG A 102 -1.07 -1.52 41.77
N PRO A 103 -1.19 -2.69 42.42
CA PRO A 103 -2.04 -2.79 43.60
C PRO A 103 -1.46 -1.92 44.73
N PRO A 104 -2.30 -1.27 45.54
CA PRO A 104 -1.81 -0.46 46.65
C PRO A 104 -1.10 -1.36 47.67
N ALA A 105 0.09 -0.95 48.09
CA ALA A 105 0.86 -1.64 49.12
C ALA A 105 0.05 -1.69 50.43
N ALA A 106 -0.23 -2.90 50.92
CA ALA A 106 -0.86 -3.10 52.21
C ALA A 106 0.06 -2.61 53.33
N LYS A 107 -0.42 -1.65 54.13
CA LYS A 107 0.22 -1.26 55.39
C LYS A 107 0.00 -2.39 56.40
N THR A 108 1.03 -3.18 56.67
CA THR A 108 1.04 -4.08 57.83
C THR A 108 1.51 -3.30 59.06
N GLY A 109 0.56 -2.91 59.91
CA GLY A 109 0.86 -2.48 61.27
C GLY A 109 1.45 -3.64 62.06
N ARG A 110 2.52 -3.38 62.82
CA ARG A 110 3.07 -4.33 63.81
C ARG A 110 2.57 -3.91 65.20
N PRO A 111 2.05 -4.85 66.01
CA PRO A 111 1.63 -4.56 67.38
C PRO A 111 2.85 -4.42 68.30
N GLY A 112 2.69 -3.64 69.36
CA GLY A 112 3.73 -3.35 70.35
C GLY A 112 4.17 -4.58 71.15
N ALA A 113 5.33 -4.44 71.78
CA ALA A 113 5.75 -5.27 72.91
C ALA A 113 6.36 -4.34 73.96
N SER A 114 5.90 -4.55 75.20
CA SER A 114 6.42 -4.01 76.44
C SER A 114 7.84 -4.49 76.74
#